data_AF-A0AAU9DB92-F1
#
_entry.id   AF-A0AAU9DB92-F1
#
_cell.length_a   1.000
_cell.length_b   1.000
_cell.length_c   1.000
_cell.angle_alpha   90.00
_cell.angle_beta   90.00
_cell.angle_gamma   90.00
#
_symmetry.space_group_name_H-M   'P 1'
#
loop_
_entity.id
_entity.type
_entity.pdbx_description
1 polymer ?
#
loop_
_entity_poly.entity_id
_entity_poly.type
_entity_poly.pdbx_seq_one_letter_code
_entity_poly.pdbx_strand_id
1 'polypeptide(L)'
;MYNTFKKLLAIVTIIFIAVIGLIFVNAHQSEIFDGYKQIVSVERSNVNIKTDLTKIARETNSLIAQRIVYSKNNYQGTLENTFIPIGKGKLPNVLPLQKKIRNPIFYI
;
A
#
# COMPACT_ATOMS: atom_id res chain seq x y z
N MET A 1 -56.52 -0.47 30.31
CA MET A 1 -56.11 -1.20 29.07
C MET A 1 -55.49 -0.29 28.01
N TYR A 2 -56.18 0.78 27.57
CA TYR A 2 -55.70 1.64 26.47
C TYR A 2 -54.35 2.32 26.73
N ASN A 3 -54.12 2.81 27.96
CA ASN A 3 -52.86 3.49 28.30
C ASN A 3 -51.66 2.51 28.35
N THR A 4 -51.91 1.27 28.76
CA THR A 4 -50.91 0.20 28.77
C THR A 4 -50.51 -0.20 27.35
N PHE A 5 -51.50 -0.28 26.45
CA PHE A 5 -51.28 -0.57 25.02
C PHE A 5 -50.48 0.54 24.33
N LYS A 6 -50.78 1.82 24.62
CA LYS A 6 -49.99 2.96 24.12
C LYS A 6 -48.52 2.89 24.55
N LYS A 7 -48.26 2.58 25.82
CA LYS A 7 -46.89 2.43 26.33
C LYS A 7 -46.16 1.27 25.65
N LEU A 8 -46.83 0.14 25.47
CA LEU A 8 -46.24 -1.01 24.76
C LEU A 8 -45.90 -0.66 23.31
N LEU A 9 -46.81 0.03 22.60
CA LEU A 9 -46.59 0.47 21.23
C LEU A 9 -45.42 1.46 21.12
N ALA A 10 -45.30 2.39 22.06
CA ALA A 10 -44.18 3.33 22.14
C ALA A 10 -42.83 2.60 22.36
N ILE A 11 -42.81 1.57 23.21
CA ILE A 11 -41.59 0.77 23.45
C ILE A 11 -41.22 -0.02 22.20
N VAL A 12 -42.18 -0.68 21.56
CA VAL A 12 -41.94 -1.49 20.35
C VAL A 12 -41.43 -0.62 19.20
N THR A 13 -41.98 0.58 19.02
CA THR A 13 -41.53 1.50 17.96
C THR A 13 -40.11 2.00 18.19
N ILE A 14 -39.72 2.31 19.42
CA ILE A 14 -38.34 2.70 19.76
C ILE A 14 -37.37 1.55 19.47
N ILE A 15 -37.73 0.32 19.88
CA ILE A 15 -36.91 -0.88 19.62
C ILE A 15 -36.77 -1.10 18.11
N PHE A 16 -37.86 -0.94 17.36
CA PHE A 16 -37.86 -1.13 15.92
C PHE A 16 -36.92 -0.15 15.20
N ILE A 17 -36.94 1.13 15.59
CA ILE A 17 -36.03 2.14 15.05
C ILE A 17 -34.57 1.79 15.37
N ALA A 18 -34.29 1.35 16.60
CA ALA A 18 -32.94 0.95 17.00
C ALA A 18 -32.42 -0.26 16.20
N VAL A 19 -33.28 -1.25 15.94
CA VAL A 19 -32.93 -2.43 15.13
C VAL A 19 -32.65 -2.04 13.68
N ILE A 20 -33.45 -1.16 13.08
CA ILE A 20 -33.21 -0.66 11.72
C ILE A 20 -31.85 0.06 11.65
N GLY A 21 -31.56 0.91 12.63
CA GLY A 21 -30.28 1.62 12.71
C GLY A 21 -29.08 0.65 12.79
N LEU A 22 -29.17 -0.39 13.62
CA LEU A 22 -28.15 -1.43 13.73
C LEU A 22 -27.94 -2.19 12.42
N ILE A 23 -29.01 -2.58 11.74
CA ILE A 23 -28.93 -3.28 10.45
C ILE A 23 -28.30 -2.38 9.39
N PHE A 24 -28.69 -1.10 9.35
CA PHE A 24 -28.14 -0.13 8.41
C PHE A 24 -26.64 0.07 8.62
N VAL A 25 -26.20 0.26 9.87
CA VAL A 25 -24.78 0.42 10.21
C VAL A 25 -23.98 -0.84 9.85
N ASN A 26 -24.51 -2.04 10.08
CA ASN A 26 -23.84 -3.28 9.71
C ASN A 26 -23.76 -3.48 8.19
N ALA A 27 -24.84 -3.16 7.46
CA ALA A 27 -24.89 -3.32 6.01
C ALA A 27 -23.96 -2.33 5.28
N HIS A 28 -23.84 -1.12 5.81
CA HIS A 28 -23.03 -0.04 5.24
C HIS A 28 -21.75 0.22 6.04
N GLN A 29 -21.31 -0.74 6.86
CA GLN A 29 -20.13 -0.57 7.73
C GLN A 29 -18.88 -0.22 6.91
N SER A 30 -18.72 -0.85 5.74
CA SER A 30 -17.63 -0.57 4.80
C SER A 30 -17.77 0.74 4.04
N GLU A 31 -18.92 1.42 4.08
CA GLU A 31 -19.10 2.73 3.42
C GLU A 31 -19.01 3.87 4.44
N ILE A 32 -19.51 3.64 5.66
CA ILE A 32 -19.53 4.61 6.76
C ILE A 32 -18.18 4.70 7.48
N PHE A 33 -17.47 3.58 7.63
CA PHE A 33 -16.21 3.51 8.40
C PHE A 33 -14.95 3.28 7.55
N ASP A 34 -15.08 2.84 6.29
CA ASP A 34 -13.95 2.74 5.35
C ASP A 34 -13.74 4.13 4.71
N GLY A 35 -13.49 5.14 5.55
CA GLY A 35 -13.15 6.48 5.08
C GLY A 35 -12.00 6.41 4.07
N TYR A 36 -12.09 7.16 2.96
CA TYR A 36 -11.14 7.21 1.83
C TYR A 36 -10.15 6.03 1.80
N LYS A 37 -10.66 4.84 1.46
CA LYS A 37 -9.79 3.70 1.15
C LYS A 37 -8.90 4.14 0.00
N GLN A 38 -7.60 4.24 0.24
CA GLN A 38 -6.65 4.57 -0.81
C GLN A 38 -6.62 3.38 -1.78
N ILE A 39 -7.44 3.45 -2.83
CA ILE A 39 -7.45 2.46 -3.91
C ILE A 39 -6.18 2.72 -4.71
N VAL A 40 -5.10 2.03 -4.35
CA VAL A 40 -3.88 2.01 -5.14
C VAL A 40 -4.13 1.07 -6.33
N SER A 41 -4.52 1.64 -7.48
CA SER A 41 -4.53 0.86 -8.72
C SER A 41 -3.10 0.64 -9.17
N VAL A 42 -2.63 -0.60 -9.11
CA VAL A 42 -1.33 -1.00 -9.64
C VAL A 42 -1.54 -1.41 -11.09
N GLU A 43 -1.54 -0.42 -11.99
CA GLU A 43 -1.59 -0.66 -13.42
C GLU A 43 -0.29 -1.31 -13.88
N ARG A 44 -0.38 -2.51 -14.44
CA ARG A 44 0.78 -3.19 -15.02
C ARG A 44 1.03 -2.60 -16.39
N SER A 45 2.09 -1.81 -16.53
CA SER A 45 2.57 -1.38 -17.85
C SER A 45 2.95 -2.60 -18.69
N ASN A 46 2.62 -2.59 -19.99
CA ASN A 46 3.13 -3.56 -20.97
C ASN A 46 4.66 -3.48 -21.13
N VAL A 47 5.27 -2.41 -20.61
CA VAL A 47 6.70 -2.14 -20.72
C VAL A 47 7.44 -2.67 -19.50
N ASN A 48 8.40 -3.57 -19.73
CA ASN A 48 9.27 -4.06 -18.67
C ASN A 48 10.51 -3.16 -18.56
N ILE A 49 10.45 -2.20 -17.64
CA ILE A 49 11.51 -1.22 -17.37
C ILE A 49 12.88 -1.89 -17.17
N LYS A 50 12.93 -3.07 -16.55
CA LYS A 50 14.19 -3.79 -16.33
C LYS A 50 14.81 -4.25 -17.65
N THR A 51 13.99 -4.73 -18.58
CA THR A 51 14.44 -5.18 -19.90
C THR A 51 14.96 -4.01 -20.72
N ASP A 52 14.25 -2.88 -20.70
CA ASP A 52 14.63 -1.70 -21.48
C ASP A 52 15.90 -1.05 -20.96
N LEU A 53 16.04 -0.90 -19.63
CA LEU A 53 17.28 -0.40 -19.02
C LEU A 53 18.47 -1.33 -19.30
N THR A 54 18.22 -2.64 -19.36
CA THR A 54 19.27 -3.61 -19.74
C THR A 54 19.66 -3.48 -21.20
N LYS A 55 18.69 -3.23 -22.09
CA LYS A 55 18.93 -2.99 -23.52
C LYS A 55 19.75 -1.71 -23.73
N ILE A 56 19.36 -0.62 -23.10
CA ILE A 56 20.08 0.67 -23.15
C ILE A 56 21.52 0.49 -22.66
N ALA A 57 21.73 -0.12 -21.49
CA ALA A 57 23.06 -0.35 -20.94
C ALA A 57 23.97 -1.17 -21.88
N ARG A 58 23.38 -2.10 -22.64
CA ARG A 58 24.12 -2.88 -23.65
C ARG A 58 24.45 -2.06 -24.89
N GLU A 59 23.49 -1.30 -25.42
CA GLU A 59 23.67 -0.48 -26.62
C GLU A 59 24.68 0.63 -26.40
N THR A 60 24.67 1.26 -25.22
CA THR A 60 25.61 2.34 -24.87
C THR A 60 26.91 1.83 -24.24
N ASN A 61 27.10 0.51 -24.15
CA ASN A 61 28.23 -0.14 -23.45
C ASN A 61 28.53 0.48 -22.08
N SER A 62 27.47 0.83 -21.34
CA SER A 62 27.55 1.58 -20.09
C SER A 62 27.02 0.76 -18.92
N LEU A 63 27.50 1.11 -17.72
CA LEU A 63 26.94 0.61 -16.46
C LEU A 63 25.95 1.62 -15.91
N ILE A 64 24.71 1.19 -15.69
CA ILE A 64 23.67 2.00 -15.05
C ILE A 64 23.60 1.63 -13.56
N ALA A 65 23.64 2.62 -12.69
CA ALA A 65 23.50 2.45 -11.24
C ALA A 65 22.07 2.81 -10.80
N GLN A 66 21.22 1.81 -10.58
CA GLN A 66 19.88 2.03 -10.06
C GLN A 66 19.94 2.28 -8.55
N ARG A 67 19.59 3.50 -8.12
CA ARG A 67 19.51 3.85 -6.70
C ARG A 67 18.30 3.18 -6.05
N ILE A 68 18.52 2.56 -4.89
CA ILE A 68 17.51 2.06 -3.98
C ILE A 68 17.73 2.72 -2.62
N VAL A 69 16.66 3.31 -2.10
CA VAL A 69 16.63 3.89 -0.76
C VAL A 69 15.95 2.88 0.15
N TYR A 70 16.63 2.46 1.20
CA TYR A 70 16.09 1.52 2.17
C TYR A 70 16.25 2.07 3.59
N SER A 71 15.23 1.88 4.43
CA SER A 71 15.32 2.20 5.86
C SER A 71 16.11 1.10 6.57
N LYS A 72 17.30 1.42 7.07
CA LYS A 72 18.04 0.48 7.92
C LYS A 72 17.16 0.08 9.10
N ASN A 73 17.25 -1.19 9.50
CA ASN A 73 16.47 -1.79 10.60
C ASN A 73 16.96 -1.29 11.97
N ASN A 74 17.15 0.01 12.10
CA ASN A 74 17.57 0.70 13.28
C ASN A 74 16.37 1.53 13.72
N TYR A 75 16.02 1.48 14.99
CA TYR A 75 14.95 2.24 15.65
C TYR A 75 14.97 3.77 15.41
N GLN A 76 15.96 4.27 14.66
CA GLN A 76 16.19 5.66 14.27
C GLN A 76 15.73 6.01 12.84
N GLY A 77 15.27 5.05 12.03
CA GLY A 77 14.70 5.32 10.70
C GLY A 77 15.67 5.91 9.67
N THR A 78 16.98 5.69 9.83
CA THR A 78 17.99 6.22 8.92
C THR A 78 17.90 5.55 7.54
N LEU A 79 17.65 6.37 6.51
CA LEU A 79 17.61 5.96 5.12
C LEU A 79 19.04 5.84 4.56
N GLU A 80 19.38 4.67 4.01
CA GLU A 80 20.65 4.46 3.32
C GLU A 80 20.41 4.39 1.80
N ASN A 81 21.26 5.09 1.05
CA ASN A 81 21.30 4.97 -0.41
C ASN A 81 22.17 3.79 -0.77
N THR A 82 21.63 2.83 -1.51
CA THR A 82 22.37 1.72 -2.08
C THR A 82 22.04 1.55 -3.55
N PHE A 83 22.82 0.77 -4.29
CA PHE A 83 22.73 0.72 -5.75
C PHE A 83 22.69 -0.72 -6.27
N ILE A 84 21.89 -0.93 -7.33
CA ILE A 84 21.89 -2.16 -8.14
C ILE A 84 22.53 -1.84 -9.50
N PRO A 85 23.56 -2.60 -9.92
CA PRO A 85 24.14 -2.46 -11.26
C PRO A 85 23.23 -3.06 -12.33
N ILE A 86 23.03 -2.33 -13.43
CA ILE A 86 22.37 -2.80 -14.65
C ILE A 86 23.36 -2.64 -15.81
N GLY A 87 23.66 -3.73 -16.51
CA GLY A 87 24.64 -3.75 -17.60
C GLY A 87 25.90 -4.55 -17.27
N LYS A 88 26.97 -4.35 -18.04
CA LYS A 88 28.26 -5.02 -17.83
C LYS A 88 29.17 -4.17 -16.94
N GLY A 89 29.88 -4.82 -16.01
CA GLY A 89 30.86 -4.17 -15.13
C GLY A 89 30.52 -4.29 -13.65
N LYS A 90 31.36 -3.67 -12.81
CA LYS A 90 31.17 -3.57 -11.36
C LYS A 90 30.90 -2.12 -10.99
N LEU A 91 30.04 -1.91 -9.99
CA LEU A 91 29.87 -0.57 -9.43
C LEU A 91 31.21 -0.09 -8.85
N PRO A 92 31.55 1.19 -9.04
CA PRO A 92 32.65 1.83 -8.34
C PRO A 92 32.52 1.65 -6.82
N ASN A 93 33.64 1.52 -6.10
CA ASN A 93 33.65 1.31 -4.65
C ASN A 93 32.97 2.44 -3.84
N VAL A 94 32.83 3.62 -4.44
CA VAL A 94 32.11 4.77 -3.85
C VAL A 94 30.58 4.58 -3.84
N LEU A 95 30.05 3.64 -4.63
CA LEU A 95 28.62 3.32 -4.70
C LEU A 95 28.33 2.03 -3.92
N PRO A 96 27.74 2.11 -2.73
CA PRO A 96 27.47 0.93 -1.92
C PRO A 96 26.45 0.02 -2.61
N LEU A 97 26.83 -1.24 -2.84
CA LEU A 97 25.97 -2.25 -3.44
C LEU A 97 24.81 -2.59 -2.50
N GLN A 98 23.59 -2.69 -3.04
CA GLN A 98 22.42 -3.18 -2.30
C GLN A 98 22.69 -4.62 -1.83
N LYS A 99 22.85 -4.81 -0.51
CA LYS A 99 22.88 -6.15 0.09
C LYS A 99 21.47 -6.74 -0.01
N LYS A 100 21.37 -8.02 -0.40
CA LYS A 100 20.10 -8.73 -0.62
C LYS A 100 19.27 -8.72 0.68
N ILE A 101 18.23 -7.89 0.72
CA ILE A 101 17.28 -7.86 1.83
C ILE A 101 16.22 -8.92 1.56
N ARG A 102 15.95 -9.76 2.57
CA ARG A 102 14.93 -10.82 2.57
C ARG A 102 13.53 -10.17 2.62
N ASN A 103 13.13 -9.57 1.49
CA ASN A 103 11.91 -8.82 1.17
C ASN A 103 12.17 -7.32 0.92
N PRO A 104 12.46 -6.91 -0.32
CA PRO A 104 12.34 -5.51 -0.70
C PRO A 104 10.86 -5.13 -0.75
N ILE A 105 10.43 -4.23 0.12
CA ILE A 105 9.16 -3.51 -0.02
C ILE A 105 9.39 -2.49 -1.13
N PHE A 106 8.88 -2.77 -2.32
CA PHE A 106 8.90 -1.83 -3.43
C PHE A 106 7.81 -0.79 -3.18
N TYR A 107 8.20 0.45 -2.92
CA TYR A 107 7.34 1.62 -3.12
C TYR A 107 7.63 2.13 -4.53
N ILE A 108 6.63 2.03 -5.41
CA ILE A 108 6.56 2.77 -6.68
C ILE A 108 5.64 3.95 -6.43
#